data_AF-A0A3M1SA84-F1
#
_entry.id   AF-A0A3M1SA84-F1
#
_cell.length_a   1.000
_cell.length_b   1.000
_cell.length_c   1.000
_cell.angle_alpha   90.00
_cell.angle_beta   90.00
_cell.angle_gamma   90.00
#
_symmetry.space_group_name_H-M   'P 1'
#
loop_
_entity.id
_entity.type
_entity.pdbx_description
1 polymer ?
#
loop_
_entity_poly.entity_id
_entity_poly.type
_entity_poly.pdbx_seq_one_letter_code
_entity_poly.pdbx_strand_id
1 'polypeptide(L)'
;MFRLMAMMLMVILSGCFGSGGSGGNGSSSGTNPPSDCQDCVIKAVRVEGNYVSYPYVGDIWTTTWADDDNLYMVFGDGTGKNGCFPTLILDELDVFDTDYIEVSPGCYTTDNLQNEYCQVFDCSTCLPLCLYTPAGLVTLKGDVPDFSPCQGPDQCVTKHHVPYGDMRIHEHQDKPSGIISIMGRLYLHMHYPAGVPEYGYLAYSDNHGKDWTIVENSPWGKTSKFKVMMFINMGKDYSLRKDDFLYALGMTEEFKDNPLPQSIYLARVPITRYQLNGEEIDPVIDYDAYR
;
A
#
# COMPACT_ATOMS: atom_id res chain seq x y z
N MET A 1 -7.81 11.84 -14.44
CA MET A 1 -9.10 11.17 -14.20
C MET A 1 -8.84 10.04 -13.20
N PHE A 2 -8.63 10.40 -11.92
CA PHE A 2 -8.41 9.42 -10.88
C PHE A 2 -9.76 8.80 -10.49
N ARG A 3 -9.85 7.47 -10.53
CA ARG A 3 -11.01 6.75 -10.00
C ARG A 3 -10.76 6.53 -8.52
N LEU A 4 -11.76 6.84 -7.67
CA LEU A 4 -11.78 6.49 -6.25
C LEU A 4 -11.25 5.06 -6.06
N MET A 5 -10.08 4.93 -5.46
CA MET A 5 -9.46 3.64 -5.21
C MET A 5 -9.92 3.17 -3.83
N ALA A 6 -10.97 2.36 -3.79
CA ALA A 6 -11.33 1.65 -2.56
C ALA A 6 -10.26 0.59 -2.29
N MET A 7 -9.42 0.81 -1.27
CA MET A 7 -8.50 -0.22 -0.81
C MET A 7 -9.30 -1.29 -0.06
N MET A 8 -9.19 -2.53 -0.54
CA MET A 8 -9.94 -3.66 -0.03
C MET A 8 -8.95 -4.71 0.49
N LEU A 9 -9.00 -5.02 1.78
CA LEU A 9 -8.36 -6.21 2.32
C LEU A 9 -9.12 -7.43 1.76
N MET A 10 -8.59 -8.01 0.68
CA MET A 10 -9.26 -9.06 -0.06
C MET A 10 -9.05 -10.41 0.64
N VAL A 11 -10.08 -10.91 1.33
CA VAL A 11 -10.16 -12.32 1.70
C VAL A 11 -10.65 -13.10 0.48
N ILE A 12 -9.76 -13.81 -0.20
CA ILE A 12 -10.14 -14.68 -1.32
C ILE A 12 -10.80 -15.94 -0.75
N LEU A 13 -12.13 -15.99 -0.83
CA LEU A 13 -12.88 -17.24 -0.64
C LEU A 13 -13.04 -17.93 -2.00
N SER A 14 -12.34 -19.04 -2.19
CA SER A 14 -12.54 -19.91 -3.34
C SER A 14 -13.86 -20.69 -3.19
N GLY A 15 -14.84 -20.35 -4.03
CA GLY A 15 -16.08 -21.13 -4.17
C GLY A 15 -16.20 -21.67 -5.59
N CYS A 16 -16.01 -22.97 -5.77
CA CYS A 16 -16.38 -23.66 -7.01
C CYS A 16 -17.88 -23.96 -6.97
N PHE A 17 -18.67 -23.25 -7.78
CA PHE A 17 -20.06 -23.65 -8.02
C PHE A 17 -20.09 -24.80 -9.01
N GLY A 18 -20.21 -26.02 -8.48
CA GLY A 18 -20.69 -27.16 -9.25
C GLY A 18 -22.17 -26.96 -9.56
N SER A 19 -22.52 -26.99 -10.84
CA SER A 19 -23.91 -27.04 -11.27
C SER A 19 -24.50 -28.42 -10.94
N GLY A 20 -25.32 -28.49 -9.90
CA GLY A 20 -26.33 -29.55 -9.76
C GLY A 20 -26.34 -30.28 -8.41
N GLY A 21 -27.50 -30.26 -7.74
CA GLY A 21 -27.83 -31.24 -6.69
C GLY A 21 -28.28 -30.63 -5.37
N SER A 22 -29.58 -30.73 -5.09
CA SER A 22 -30.22 -30.37 -3.83
C SER A 22 -29.78 -31.27 -2.66
N GLY A 23 -29.53 -30.66 -1.50
CA GLY A 23 -29.71 -31.26 -0.18
C GLY A 23 -28.44 -31.66 0.57
N GLY A 24 -28.16 -31.00 1.70
CA GLY A 24 -27.20 -31.50 2.70
C GLY A 24 -26.72 -30.44 3.68
N ASN A 25 -26.93 -30.70 4.98
CA ASN A 25 -26.55 -29.86 6.11
C ASN A 25 -25.04 -29.58 6.22
N GLY A 26 -24.74 -28.43 6.82
CA GLY A 26 -23.41 -27.84 6.90
C GLY A 26 -22.37 -28.68 7.64
N SER A 27 -21.19 -28.69 7.04
CA SER A 27 -19.90 -29.01 7.63
C SER A 27 -18.88 -28.22 6.82
N SER A 28 -18.26 -27.21 7.43
CA SER A 28 -17.18 -26.43 6.82
C SER A 28 -15.90 -27.28 6.75
N SER A 29 -15.87 -28.22 5.83
CA SER A 29 -14.64 -28.90 5.41
C SER A 29 -13.87 -27.93 4.52
N GLY A 30 -12.65 -27.57 4.92
CA GLY A 30 -11.73 -26.83 4.05
C GLY A 30 -11.64 -27.54 2.70
N THR A 31 -12.20 -26.92 1.68
CA THR A 31 -12.16 -27.48 0.33
C THR A 31 -10.75 -27.27 -0.19
N ASN A 32 -9.98 -28.36 -0.26
CA ASN A 32 -8.82 -28.38 -1.14
C ASN A 32 -9.25 -27.90 -2.52
N PRO A 33 -8.46 -27.06 -3.20
CA PRO A 33 -8.75 -26.71 -4.58
C PRO A 33 -8.90 -27.99 -5.40
N PRO A 34 -9.91 -28.08 -6.29
CA PRO A 34 -10.11 -29.27 -7.11
C PRO A 34 -8.81 -29.64 -7.84
N SER A 35 -8.39 -30.90 -7.75
CA SER A 35 -7.14 -31.41 -8.33
C SER A 35 -7.09 -31.38 -9.86
N ASP A 36 -8.19 -30.96 -10.50
CA ASP A 36 -8.45 -30.92 -11.93
C ASP A 36 -8.52 -29.50 -12.51
N CYS A 37 -8.27 -28.45 -11.72
CA CYS A 37 -8.38 -27.08 -12.22
C CYS A 37 -7.08 -26.57 -12.87
N GLN A 38 -6.81 -27.03 -14.09
CA GLN A 38 -5.63 -26.61 -14.86
C GLN A 38 -5.73 -25.13 -15.33
N ASP A 39 -6.94 -24.57 -15.39
CA ASP A 39 -7.25 -23.21 -15.86
C ASP A 39 -8.25 -22.45 -14.95
N CYS A 40 -8.08 -22.52 -13.63
CA CYS A 40 -8.93 -21.79 -12.69
C CYS A 40 -8.79 -20.27 -12.88
N VAL A 41 -9.80 -19.64 -13.48
CA VAL A 41 -9.88 -18.18 -13.60
C VAL A 41 -10.73 -17.63 -12.47
N ILE A 42 -10.21 -16.65 -11.72
CA ILE A 42 -11.01 -15.86 -10.79
C ILE A 42 -12.08 -15.12 -11.61
N LYS A 43 -13.34 -15.55 -11.49
CA LYS A 43 -14.47 -14.97 -12.25
C LYS A 43 -15.09 -13.75 -11.57
N ALA A 44 -15.01 -13.70 -10.25
CA ALA A 44 -15.55 -12.62 -9.46
C ALA A 44 -14.80 -12.52 -8.13
N VAL A 45 -14.71 -11.31 -7.63
CA VAL A 45 -14.34 -11.02 -6.25
C VAL A 45 -15.50 -10.26 -5.63
N ARG A 46 -15.79 -10.50 -4.36
CA ARG A 46 -16.78 -9.74 -3.60
C ARG A 46 -16.23 -9.42 -2.21
N VAL A 47 -16.63 -8.27 -1.68
CA VAL A 47 -16.38 -7.91 -0.29
C VAL A 47 -17.37 -8.71 0.56
N GLU A 48 -16.85 -9.43 1.55
CA GLU A 48 -17.66 -10.15 2.53
C GLU A 48 -17.43 -9.52 3.91
N GLY A 49 -18.52 -9.33 4.66
CA GLY A 49 -18.49 -8.75 6.01
C GLY A 49 -18.62 -7.23 6.07
N ASN A 50 -18.46 -6.69 7.28
CA ASN A 50 -18.46 -5.26 7.52
C ASN A 50 -17.14 -4.65 7.05
N TYR A 51 -17.21 -3.41 6.57
CA TYR A 51 -16.03 -2.63 6.21
C TYR A 51 -16.12 -1.24 6.84
N VAL A 52 -14.96 -0.67 7.14
CA VAL A 52 -14.82 0.73 7.54
C VAL A 52 -14.27 1.50 6.36
N SER A 53 -14.84 2.66 6.08
CA SER A 53 -14.37 3.56 5.03
C SER A 53 -13.66 4.75 5.66
N TYR A 54 -12.44 5.03 5.21
CA TYR A 54 -11.69 6.21 5.60
C TYR A 54 -11.58 7.15 4.39
N PRO A 55 -12.08 8.39 4.49
CA PRO A 55 -12.03 9.36 3.39
C PRO A 55 -10.63 9.97 3.32
N TYR A 56 -9.66 9.18 2.89
CA TYR A 56 -8.31 9.65 2.60
C TYR A 56 -8.17 10.00 1.13
N VAL A 57 -7.37 11.03 0.87
CA VAL A 57 -6.91 11.38 -0.47
C VAL A 57 -5.53 10.79 -0.69
N GLY A 58 -5.38 10.15 -1.86
CA GLY A 58 -4.16 9.49 -2.29
C GLY A 58 -4.42 8.39 -3.30
N ASP A 59 -3.40 8.06 -4.07
CA ASP A 59 -3.33 6.80 -4.81
C ASP A 59 -2.55 5.76 -4.01
N ILE A 60 -2.65 4.48 -4.41
CA ILE A 60 -1.86 3.36 -3.88
C ILE A 60 -1.86 3.27 -2.36
N TRP A 61 -2.79 2.53 -1.78
CA TRP A 61 -2.75 2.23 -0.35
C TRP A 61 -2.31 0.79 -0.20
N THR A 62 -1.10 0.54 0.31
CA THR A 62 -0.68 -0.83 0.67
C THR A 62 -0.45 -0.90 2.16
N THR A 63 -0.79 -2.05 2.76
CA THR A 63 -0.89 -2.17 4.21
C THR A 63 -0.07 -3.33 4.74
N THR A 64 0.39 -3.23 5.97
CA THR A 64 0.84 -4.38 6.75
C THR A 64 0.44 -4.26 8.21
N TRP A 65 0.04 -5.39 8.82
CA TRP A 65 -0.21 -5.45 10.26
C TRP A 65 1.09 -5.83 10.93
N ALA A 66 1.65 -4.93 11.75
CA ALA A 66 2.98 -5.10 12.32
C ALA A 66 2.98 -5.76 13.70
N ASP A 67 4.18 -6.02 14.22
CA ASP A 67 4.44 -6.66 15.50
C ASP A 67 3.92 -5.86 16.72
N ASP A 68 3.81 -4.55 16.58
CA ASP A 68 3.33 -3.59 17.58
C ASP A 68 1.79 -3.43 17.64
N ASP A 69 1.06 -4.35 17.00
CA ASP A 69 -0.40 -4.36 16.87
C ASP A 69 -0.99 -3.17 16.08
N ASN A 70 -0.19 -2.41 15.34
CA ASN A 70 -0.70 -1.35 14.47
C ASN A 70 -0.78 -1.79 12.99
N LEU A 71 -1.70 -1.18 12.25
CA LEU A 71 -1.79 -1.31 10.80
C LEU A 71 -1.05 -0.14 10.15
N TYR A 72 0.03 -0.43 9.46
CA TYR A 72 0.80 0.55 8.70
C TYR A 72 0.27 0.60 7.28
N MET A 73 -0.01 1.80 6.77
CA MET A 73 -0.44 2.04 5.40
C MET A 73 0.53 2.99 4.74
N VAL A 74 1.21 2.52 3.69
CA VAL A 74 1.93 3.43 2.80
C VAL A 74 0.97 3.90 1.71
N PHE A 75 1.02 5.19 1.41
CA PHE A 75 0.17 5.87 0.45
C PHE A 75 0.98 6.65 -0.57
N GLY A 76 0.47 6.78 -1.79
CA GLY A 76 0.96 7.70 -2.81
C GLY A 76 0.06 8.93 -2.99
N ASP A 77 0.61 10.01 -3.53
CA ASP A 77 -0.09 11.26 -3.91
C ASP A 77 -1.17 11.74 -2.93
N GLY A 78 -0.84 11.80 -1.65
CA GLY A 78 -1.83 11.99 -0.60
C GLY A 78 -1.33 12.77 0.59
N THR A 79 -2.20 12.88 1.61
CA THR A 79 -1.87 13.56 2.87
C THR A 79 -1.71 12.59 4.03
N GLY A 80 -2.24 11.37 3.90
CA GLY A 80 -2.37 10.41 5.01
C GLY A 80 -3.40 10.83 6.06
N LYS A 81 -4.19 11.88 5.79
CA LYS A 81 -5.17 12.47 6.72
C LYS A 81 -6.54 12.58 6.06
N ASN A 82 -7.58 12.59 6.88
CA ASN A 82 -8.92 12.99 6.45
C ASN A 82 -9.25 14.41 6.95
N GLY A 83 -10.32 15.00 6.40
CA GLY A 83 -10.84 16.28 6.89
C GLY A 83 -9.93 17.48 6.61
N CYS A 84 -9.15 17.43 5.52
CA CYS A 84 -8.33 18.55 5.07
C CYS A 84 -8.04 18.45 3.57
N PHE A 85 -7.83 19.59 2.91
CA PHE A 85 -7.44 19.63 1.51
C PHE A 85 -5.92 19.44 1.34
N PRO A 86 -5.46 18.65 0.36
CA PRO A 86 -4.04 18.52 0.08
C PRO A 86 -3.48 19.85 -0.44
N THR A 87 -2.28 20.23 -0.01
CA THR A 87 -1.55 21.36 -0.58
C THR A 87 -0.05 21.12 -0.51
N LEU A 88 0.68 21.65 -1.47
CA LEU A 88 2.13 21.79 -1.37
C LEU A 88 2.39 23.07 -0.54
N ILE A 89 2.89 22.93 0.69
CA ILE A 89 3.10 24.08 1.60
C ILE A 89 4.32 24.93 1.19
N LEU A 90 4.85 24.82 -0.03
CA LEU A 90 6.07 25.48 -0.48
C LEU A 90 5.94 26.00 -1.92
N ASP A 91 6.82 26.95 -2.27
CA ASP A 91 6.97 27.69 -3.55
C ASP A 91 7.19 26.81 -4.81
N GLU A 92 6.65 25.60 -4.87
CA GLU A 92 6.63 24.78 -6.07
C GLU A 92 5.58 25.28 -7.06
N LEU A 93 5.86 25.05 -8.35
CA LEU A 93 4.98 25.40 -9.46
C LEU A 93 3.72 24.54 -9.40
N ASP A 94 2.68 25.05 -8.74
CA ASP A 94 1.25 24.87 -8.99
C ASP A 94 0.86 23.71 -9.94
N VAL A 95 1.17 22.47 -9.55
CA VAL A 95 0.69 21.27 -10.27
C VAL A 95 -0.71 20.87 -9.79
N PHE A 96 -1.11 21.36 -8.63
CA PHE A 96 -2.45 21.23 -8.09
C PHE A 96 -3.24 22.49 -8.38
N ASP A 97 -3.73 22.58 -9.62
CA ASP A 97 -4.66 23.60 -10.14
C ASP A 97 -6.02 23.48 -9.44
N THR A 98 -6.02 23.71 -8.13
CA THR A 98 -7.22 23.86 -7.32
C THR A 98 -7.09 25.14 -6.53
N ASP A 99 -7.73 26.17 -7.05
CA ASP A 99 -7.95 27.43 -6.34
C ASP A 99 -8.74 27.16 -5.06
N TYR A 100 -8.02 27.07 -3.94
CA TYR A 100 -8.60 27.07 -2.61
C TYR A 100 -8.87 28.51 -2.19
N ILE A 101 -10.09 28.78 -1.71
CA ILE A 101 -10.45 30.09 -1.14
C ILE A 101 -10.43 29.99 0.37
N GLU A 102 -9.63 30.84 1.01
CA GLU A 102 -9.68 31.04 2.45
C GLU A 102 -10.95 31.84 2.82
N VAL A 103 -11.86 31.20 3.55
CA VAL A 103 -13.13 31.83 4.00
C VAL A 103 -13.05 32.35 5.44
N SER A 104 -12.05 31.89 6.20
CA SER A 104 -11.61 32.46 7.48
C SER A 104 -10.19 31.96 7.79
N PRO A 105 -9.45 32.55 8.76
CA PRO A 105 -8.07 32.18 9.03
C PRO A 105 -7.84 30.67 9.18
N GLY A 106 -7.10 30.05 8.26
CA GLY A 106 -6.77 28.63 8.24
C GLY A 106 -7.91 27.69 7.79
N CYS A 107 -8.95 28.24 7.18
CA CYS A 107 -10.19 27.56 6.83
C CYS A 107 -10.51 27.80 5.36
N TYR A 108 -10.55 26.72 4.58
CA TYR A 108 -10.57 26.76 3.13
C TYR A 108 -11.78 26.02 2.55
N THR A 109 -12.23 26.51 1.39
CA THR A 109 -13.20 25.86 0.51
C THR A 109 -12.65 25.86 -0.92
N THR A 110 -13.36 25.23 -1.85
CA THR A 110 -13.04 25.33 -3.28
C THR A 110 -14.18 25.99 -4.03
N ASP A 111 -13.85 26.81 -5.04
CA ASP A 111 -14.84 27.42 -5.93
C ASP A 111 -15.49 26.38 -6.85
N ASN A 112 -14.78 25.30 -7.15
CA ASN A 112 -15.28 24.22 -7.99
C ASN A 112 -15.71 23.02 -7.13
N LEU A 113 -16.97 23.03 -6.70
CA LEU A 113 -17.58 21.91 -5.96
C LEU A 113 -17.68 20.60 -6.76
N GLN A 114 -17.34 20.60 -8.06
CA GLN A 114 -17.28 19.41 -8.90
C GLN A 114 -15.86 18.84 -9.04
N ASN A 115 -14.86 19.41 -8.37
CA ASN A 115 -13.50 18.88 -8.42
C ASN A 115 -13.42 17.47 -7.79
N GLU A 116 -12.36 16.73 -8.08
CA GLU A 116 -12.21 15.35 -7.64
C GLU A 116 -12.08 15.20 -6.12
N TYR A 117 -11.52 16.19 -5.43
CA TYR A 117 -11.45 16.21 -3.97
C TYR A 117 -12.83 16.27 -3.33
N CYS A 118 -13.78 16.98 -3.94
CA CYS A 118 -15.16 17.06 -3.46
C CYS A 118 -15.96 15.76 -3.62
N GLN A 119 -15.41 14.77 -4.33
CA GLN A 119 -15.97 13.41 -4.34
C GLN A 119 -15.59 12.62 -3.10
N VAL A 120 -14.48 13.00 -2.44
CA VAL A 120 -13.96 12.35 -1.22
C VAL A 120 -14.35 13.14 0.03
N PHE A 121 -14.28 14.47 -0.05
CA PHE A 121 -14.57 15.39 1.04
C PHE A 121 -15.84 16.19 0.78
N ASP A 122 -16.54 16.54 1.86
CA ASP A 122 -17.62 17.52 1.78
C ASP A 122 -17.03 18.94 1.66
N CYS A 123 -16.75 19.36 0.42
CA CYS A 123 -16.26 20.69 0.10
C CYS A 123 -17.23 21.83 0.42
N SER A 124 -18.49 21.54 0.77
CA SER A 124 -19.41 22.58 1.28
C SER A 124 -19.06 22.99 2.70
N THR A 125 -18.22 22.20 3.38
CA THR A 125 -17.69 22.51 4.70
C THR A 125 -16.30 23.13 4.60
N CYS A 126 -16.01 24.01 5.54
CA CYS A 126 -14.68 24.54 5.74
C CYS A 126 -13.72 23.46 6.22
N LEU A 127 -12.56 23.33 5.56
CA LEU A 127 -11.50 22.40 5.93
C LEU A 127 -10.13 23.11 5.97
N PRO A 128 -9.21 22.72 6.87
CA PRO A 128 -7.82 23.20 6.83
C PRO A 128 -7.06 22.61 5.63
N LEU A 129 -5.89 23.17 5.33
CA LEU A 129 -4.94 22.57 4.39
C LEU A 129 -4.01 21.57 5.10
N CYS A 130 -3.60 20.54 4.38
CA CYS A 130 -2.66 19.51 4.82
C CYS A 130 -1.54 19.32 3.81
N LEU A 131 -0.34 19.04 4.31
CA LEU A 131 0.81 18.74 3.45
C LEU A 131 0.54 17.51 2.59
N TYR A 132 0.61 17.72 1.28
CA TYR A 132 0.66 16.68 0.28
C TYR A 132 2.05 16.04 0.21
N THR A 133 2.11 14.73 -0.05
CA THR A 133 3.35 14.01 -0.36
C THR A 133 3.13 12.95 -1.44
N PRO A 134 4.07 12.77 -2.39
CA PRO A 134 4.03 11.69 -3.40
C PRO A 134 4.08 10.29 -2.80
N ALA A 135 4.68 10.16 -1.60
CA ALA A 135 4.75 8.93 -0.85
C ALA A 135 4.73 9.23 0.66
N GLY A 136 3.92 8.55 1.45
CA GLY A 136 3.87 8.74 2.90
C GLY A 136 3.43 7.49 3.64
N LEU A 137 3.60 7.50 4.96
CA LEU A 137 3.23 6.41 5.85
C LEU A 137 2.27 6.93 6.92
N VAL A 138 1.12 6.28 7.05
CA VAL A 138 0.17 6.48 8.16
C VAL A 138 0.02 5.20 8.96
N THR A 139 -0.18 5.33 10.26
CA THR A 139 -0.40 4.22 11.18
C THR A 139 -1.82 4.30 11.74
N LEU A 140 -2.60 3.23 11.58
CA LEU A 140 -3.89 3.05 12.23
C LEU A 140 -3.73 2.17 13.47
N LYS A 141 -4.48 2.49 14.52
CA LYS A 141 -4.44 1.82 15.82
C LYS A 141 -5.79 1.20 16.16
N GLY A 142 -5.79 0.13 16.94
CA GLY A 142 -7.00 -0.55 17.39
C GLY A 142 -6.85 -2.06 17.33
N ASP A 143 -7.93 -2.77 17.65
CA ASP A 143 -7.99 -4.21 17.56
C ASP A 143 -8.45 -4.64 16.17
N VAL A 144 -8.08 -5.84 15.71
CA VAL A 144 -8.62 -6.41 14.47
C VAL A 144 -10.12 -6.70 14.66
N PRO A 145 -11.02 -6.29 13.74
CA PRO A 145 -10.77 -5.61 12.46
C PRO A 145 -10.92 -4.07 12.49
N ASP A 146 -11.09 -3.48 13.67
CA ASP A 146 -11.51 -2.10 13.91
C ASP A 146 -10.34 -1.10 14.08
N PHE A 147 -9.34 -1.17 13.18
CA PHE A 147 -8.26 -0.17 13.14
C PHE A 147 -8.80 1.22 12.80
N SER A 148 -8.32 2.25 13.49
CA SER A 148 -8.77 3.64 13.36
C SER A 148 -7.61 4.64 13.29
N PRO A 149 -7.80 5.79 12.61
CA PRO A 149 -6.85 6.90 12.66
C PRO A 149 -6.67 7.39 14.10
N CYS A 150 -5.49 7.90 14.42
CA CYS A 150 -5.27 8.49 15.74
C CYS A 150 -6.07 9.79 15.91
N GLN A 151 -6.41 10.07 17.16
CA GLN A 151 -6.96 11.37 17.54
C GLN A 151 -5.88 12.46 17.41
N GLY A 152 -6.31 13.68 17.08
CA GLY A 152 -5.44 14.85 16.99
C GLY A 152 -5.09 15.26 15.55
N PRO A 153 -4.38 16.39 15.39
CA PRO A 153 -4.16 17.04 14.08
C PRO A 153 -3.28 16.23 13.12
N ASP A 154 -2.47 15.31 13.64
CA ASP A 154 -1.57 14.49 12.82
C ASP A 154 -2.17 13.17 12.37
N GLN A 155 -3.27 12.71 12.99
CA GLN A 155 -3.94 11.45 12.67
C GLN A 155 -3.00 10.23 12.53
N CYS A 156 -1.86 10.24 13.23
CA CYS A 156 -0.79 9.25 13.11
C CYS A 156 -0.21 9.09 11.69
N VAL A 157 -0.11 10.19 10.93
CA VAL A 157 0.88 10.24 9.85
C VAL A 157 2.27 10.10 10.48
N THR A 158 2.90 8.97 10.21
CA THR A 158 4.19 8.59 10.79
C THR A 158 5.33 9.26 10.06
N LYS A 159 5.25 9.36 8.74
CA LYS A 159 6.29 9.95 7.91
C LYS A 159 5.75 10.47 6.59
N HIS A 160 6.09 11.71 6.26
CA HIS A 160 5.94 12.24 4.90
C HIS A 160 7.20 11.95 4.08
N HIS A 161 7.07 11.92 2.76
CA HIS A 161 8.16 11.75 1.81
C HIS A 161 9.03 10.50 2.02
N VAL A 162 8.43 9.37 2.36
CA VAL A 162 9.18 8.10 2.53
C VAL A 162 9.81 7.65 1.20
N PRO A 163 11.04 7.11 1.19
CA PRO A 163 11.88 6.82 2.36
C PRO A 163 12.77 7.99 2.81
N TYR A 164 12.91 9.06 2.02
CA TYR A 164 13.90 10.12 2.27
C TYR A 164 13.57 11.00 3.47
N GLY A 165 12.27 11.25 3.71
CA GLY A 165 11.79 12.22 4.69
C GLY A 165 11.91 13.68 4.23
N ASP A 166 12.16 13.93 2.94
CA ASP A 166 12.34 15.26 2.37
C ASP A 166 11.92 15.34 0.89
N MET A 167 12.05 16.53 0.29
CA MET A 167 11.56 16.84 -1.07
C MET A 167 12.26 16.07 -2.20
N ARG A 168 13.32 15.31 -1.94
CA ARG A 168 13.93 14.44 -2.97
C ARG A 168 12.93 13.49 -3.59
N ILE A 169 11.88 13.10 -2.83
CA ILE A 169 10.80 12.26 -3.37
C ILE A 169 10.10 12.87 -4.59
N HIS A 170 9.99 14.21 -4.64
CA HIS A 170 9.36 14.93 -5.76
C HIS A 170 10.31 14.97 -6.97
N GLU A 171 11.57 15.35 -6.73
CA GLU A 171 12.61 15.39 -7.75
C GLU A 171 12.81 14.01 -8.40
N HIS A 172 12.79 12.98 -7.56
CA HIS A 172 12.93 11.59 -7.95
C HIS A 172 11.62 10.96 -8.35
N GLN A 173 10.46 11.62 -8.38
CA GLN A 173 9.16 11.03 -8.77
C GLN A 173 8.91 9.59 -8.27
N ASP A 174 9.29 9.34 -7.02
CA ASP A 174 9.33 8.02 -6.42
C ASP A 174 7.94 7.64 -5.90
N LYS A 175 7.57 6.38 -6.06
CA LYS A 175 6.25 5.86 -5.68
C LYS A 175 6.34 4.59 -4.84
N PRO A 176 5.50 4.44 -3.80
CA PRO A 176 5.41 3.18 -3.07
C PRO A 176 4.62 2.16 -3.89
N SER A 177 4.95 0.88 -3.74
CA SER A 177 4.17 -0.21 -4.34
C SER A 177 3.89 -1.38 -3.41
N GLY A 178 4.56 -1.47 -2.25
CA GLY A 178 4.25 -2.49 -1.26
C GLY A 178 4.90 -2.22 0.09
N ILE A 179 4.25 -2.64 1.17
CA ILE A 179 4.83 -2.66 2.52
C ILE A 179 4.54 -3.99 3.20
N ILE A 180 5.49 -4.49 4.00
CA ILE A 180 5.33 -5.69 4.82
C ILE A 180 6.13 -5.62 6.12
N SER A 181 5.55 -6.09 7.22
CA SER A 181 6.23 -6.31 8.49
C SER A 181 6.67 -7.77 8.59
N ILE A 182 7.95 -8.00 8.85
CA ILE A 182 8.51 -9.33 9.07
C ILE A 182 9.48 -9.24 10.23
N MET A 183 9.20 -10.01 11.30
CA MET A 183 10.04 -10.05 12.50
C MET A 183 10.28 -8.67 13.13
N GLY A 184 9.25 -7.82 13.11
CA GLY A 184 9.28 -6.47 13.67
C GLY A 184 9.96 -5.40 12.82
N ARG A 185 10.47 -5.76 11.64
CA ARG A 185 11.00 -4.81 10.66
C ARG A 185 9.98 -4.54 9.56
N LEU A 186 9.81 -3.28 9.21
CA LEU A 186 9.06 -2.87 8.03
C LEU A 186 9.96 -2.88 6.80
N TYR A 187 9.51 -3.51 5.73
CA TYR A 187 10.09 -3.42 4.39
C TYR A 187 9.12 -2.68 3.49
N LEU A 188 9.62 -1.67 2.81
CA LEU A 188 8.91 -0.85 1.85
C LEU A 188 9.52 -1.08 0.48
N HIS A 189 8.68 -1.42 -0.49
CA HIS A 189 9.04 -1.46 -1.89
C HIS A 189 8.63 -0.14 -2.55
N MET A 190 9.56 0.47 -3.26
CA MET A 190 9.43 1.73 -3.99
C MET A 190 9.84 1.52 -5.45
N HIS A 191 9.43 2.44 -6.32
CA HIS A 191 9.82 2.45 -7.72
C HIS A 191 9.91 3.86 -8.30
N TYR A 192 10.73 4.01 -9.34
CA TYR A 192 10.93 5.25 -10.07
C TYR A 192 11.11 5.02 -11.57
N PRO A 193 10.55 5.89 -12.44
CA PRO A 193 9.50 6.88 -12.15
C PRO A 193 8.12 6.24 -11.96
N ALA A 194 7.18 7.06 -11.47
CA ALA A 194 5.76 6.76 -11.54
C ALA A 194 5.32 6.38 -12.96
N GLY A 195 4.31 5.51 -13.08
CA GLY A 195 3.77 5.07 -14.37
C GLY A 195 4.61 3.99 -15.05
N VAL A 196 5.73 4.37 -15.69
CA VAL A 196 6.63 3.45 -16.41
C VAL A 196 8.00 3.40 -15.71
N PRO A 197 8.17 2.54 -14.68
CA PRO A 197 9.36 2.59 -13.85
C PRO A 197 10.59 2.08 -14.58
N GLU A 198 11.73 2.72 -14.34
CA GLU A 198 13.05 2.27 -14.74
C GLU A 198 13.65 1.32 -13.70
N TYR A 199 13.39 1.56 -12.41
CA TYR A 199 13.94 0.79 -11.30
C TYR A 199 12.90 0.57 -10.20
N GLY A 200 12.95 -0.58 -9.55
CA GLY A 200 12.33 -0.84 -8.25
C GLY A 200 13.41 -1.02 -7.19
N TYR A 201 13.10 -0.71 -5.94
CA TYR A 201 14.04 -0.86 -4.83
C TYR A 201 13.33 -1.08 -3.48
N LEU A 202 14.08 -1.57 -2.50
CA LEU A 202 13.62 -1.66 -1.11
C LEU A 202 14.18 -0.54 -0.26
N ALA A 203 13.40 -0.16 0.73
CA ALA A 203 13.86 0.45 1.96
C ALA A 203 13.34 -0.36 3.15
N TYR A 204 14.00 -0.27 4.30
CA TYR A 204 13.52 -0.89 5.52
C TYR A 204 13.55 0.08 6.70
N SER A 205 12.76 -0.23 7.72
CA SER A 205 12.71 0.51 8.99
C SER A 205 12.66 -0.44 10.17
N ASP A 206 13.58 -0.23 11.11
CA ASP A 206 13.67 -0.93 12.42
C ASP A 206 12.92 -0.23 13.55
N ASN A 207 12.33 0.93 13.26
CA ASN A 207 11.68 1.77 14.26
C ASN A 207 10.28 2.21 13.80
N HIS A 208 9.58 1.26 13.18
CA HIS A 208 8.19 1.41 12.76
C HIS A 208 7.95 2.60 11.84
N GLY A 209 8.87 2.83 10.90
CA GLY A 209 8.72 3.80 9.81
C GLY A 209 9.13 5.24 10.17
N LYS A 210 9.73 5.46 11.34
CA LYS A 210 10.27 6.79 11.72
C LYS A 210 11.49 7.15 10.89
N ASP A 211 12.40 6.19 10.71
CA ASP A 211 13.59 6.29 9.86
C ASP A 211 13.63 5.13 8.87
N TRP A 212 14.22 5.38 7.70
CA TRP A 212 14.29 4.42 6.61
C TRP A 212 15.72 4.30 6.09
N THR A 213 16.14 3.06 5.84
CA THR A 213 17.39 2.75 5.16
C THR A 213 17.09 2.18 3.80
N ILE A 214 17.56 2.84 2.74
CA ILE A 214 17.43 2.35 1.36
C ILE A 214 18.42 1.20 1.16
N VAL A 215 17.95 0.11 0.56
CA VAL A 215 18.78 -1.04 0.20
C VAL A 215 19.50 -0.72 -1.11
N GLU A 216 20.79 -0.41 -0.99
CA GLU A 216 21.65 -0.16 -2.14
C GLU A 216 21.71 -1.38 -3.07
N ASN A 217 21.78 -1.12 -4.38
CA ASN A 217 21.91 -2.16 -5.42
C ASN A 217 20.77 -3.19 -5.43
N SER A 218 19.55 -2.75 -5.10
CA SER A 218 18.33 -3.56 -5.30
C SER A 218 18.30 -4.13 -6.74
N PRO A 219 17.90 -5.40 -6.93
CA PRO A 219 18.15 -6.14 -8.17
C PRO A 219 17.19 -5.75 -9.32
N TRP A 220 16.18 -4.91 -9.07
CA TRP A 220 15.10 -4.66 -10.02
C TRP A 220 15.39 -3.47 -10.95
N GLY A 221 16.34 -3.67 -11.86
CA GLY A 221 16.64 -2.71 -12.92
C GLY A 221 15.66 -2.72 -14.10
N LYS A 222 15.99 -1.96 -15.15
CA LYS A 222 15.12 -1.69 -16.33
C LYS A 222 14.43 -2.91 -16.94
N THR A 223 15.13 -4.05 -16.99
CA THR A 223 14.66 -5.30 -17.59
C THR A 223 13.88 -6.20 -16.63
N SER A 224 13.86 -5.87 -15.33
CA SER A 224 13.23 -6.70 -14.30
C SER A 224 11.71 -6.70 -14.42
N LYS A 225 11.11 -7.82 -14.02
CA LYS A 225 9.66 -8.03 -13.93
C LYS A 225 9.06 -7.63 -12.58
N PHE A 226 9.93 -7.19 -11.67
CA PHE A 226 9.60 -6.91 -10.27
C PHE A 226 9.89 -5.45 -9.91
N LYS A 227 9.80 -4.54 -10.89
CA LYS A 227 10.00 -3.10 -10.66
C LYS A 227 8.87 -2.47 -9.86
N VAL A 228 7.67 -3.05 -9.90
CA VAL A 228 6.52 -2.69 -9.06
C VAL A 228 6.14 -3.96 -8.32
N MET A 229 6.20 -3.95 -6.99
CA MET A 229 6.02 -5.15 -6.19
C MET A 229 5.03 -4.93 -5.05
N MET A 230 4.02 -5.80 -4.99
CA MET A 230 3.04 -5.86 -3.90
C MET A 230 3.29 -7.11 -3.06
N PHE A 231 3.63 -6.93 -1.78
CA PHE A 231 3.77 -8.05 -0.86
C PHE A 231 2.40 -8.68 -0.56
N ILE A 232 2.34 -10.01 -0.55
CA ILE A 232 1.17 -10.73 -0.07
C ILE A 232 1.25 -10.73 1.46
N ASN A 233 0.32 -10.08 2.15
CA ASN A 233 0.28 -10.06 3.61
C ASN A 233 -0.41 -11.32 4.18
N MET A 234 0.18 -11.90 5.23
CA MET A 234 -0.31 -13.12 5.88
C MET A 234 -0.35 -12.93 7.40
N GLY A 235 -1.27 -12.09 7.87
CA GLY A 235 -1.49 -11.81 9.29
C GLY A 235 -0.43 -10.90 9.94
N LYS A 236 -0.54 -10.75 11.26
CA LYS A 236 0.34 -9.90 12.09
C LYS A 236 1.79 -10.29 11.88
N ASP A 237 2.63 -9.32 11.50
CA ASP A 237 4.07 -9.49 11.31
C ASP A 237 4.41 -10.73 10.45
N TYR A 238 3.56 -10.97 9.43
CA TYR A 238 3.68 -12.11 8.53
C TYR A 238 3.67 -13.50 9.22
N SER A 239 3.04 -13.59 10.38
CA SER A 239 3.03 -14.79 11.23
C SER A 239 2.17 -15.95 10.72
N LEU A 240 1.20 -15.70 9.83
CA LEU A 240 0.32 -16.76 9.29
C LEU A 240 0.88 -17.43 8.02
N ARG A 241 2.11 -17.09 7.62
CA ARG A 241 2.82 -17.75 6.51
C ARG A 241 2.84 -19.27 6.70
N LYS A 242 2.79 -20.01 5.59
CA LYS A 242 2.70 -21.49 5.61
C LYS A 242 4.05 -22.19 5.50
N ASP A 243 5.07 -21.44 5.13
CA ASP A 243 6.45 -21.89 4.96
C ASP A 243 7.42 -20.72 5.21
N ASP A 244 8.72 -20.97 5.08
CA ASP A 244 9.79 -20.00 5.36
C ASP A 244 10.07 -19.06 4.18
N PHE A 245 9.02 -18.63 3.48
CA PHE A 245 9.14 -17.79 2.30
C PHE A 245 8.24 -16.57 2.38
N LEU A 246 8.77 -15.44 1.88
CA LEU A 246 8.04 -14.23 1.55
C LEU A 246 7.50 -14.36 0.13
N TYR A 247 6.23 -14.00 -0.04
CA TYR A 247 5.58 -13.95 -1.34
C TYR A 247 5.25 -12.51 -1.75
N ALA A 248 5.49 -12.21 -3.02
CA ALA A 248 5.14 -10.92 -3.60
C ALA A 248 4.68 -11.06 -5.05
N LEU A 249 3.76 -10.20 -5.47
CA LEU A 249 3.34 -10.08 -6.86
C LEU A 249 4.13 -8.95 -7.50
N GLY A 250 4.79 -9.25 -8.61
CA GLY A 250 5.55 -8.32 -9.42
C GLY A 250 4.86 -7.97 -10.71
N MET A 251 5.00 -6.72 -11.13
CA MET A 251 4.66 -6.28 -12.46
C MET A 251 5.72 -5.29 -12.99
N THR A 252 5.74 -5.13 -14.31
CA THR A 252 6.75 -4.29 -14.97
C THR A 252 6.45 -2.81 -14.91
N GLU A 253 5.16 -2.45 -14.91
CA GLU A 253 4.71 -1.07 -15.07
C GLU A 253 3.47 -0.83 -14.20
N GLU A 254 3.36 0.36 -13.64
CA GLU A 254 2.27 0.76 -12.77
C GLU A 254 1.00 1.02 -13.59
N PHE A 255 1.12 1.82 -14.66
CA PHE A 255 0.07 2.04 -15.65
C PHE A 255 0.66 2.47 -17.00
N LYS A 256 -0.11 2.26 -18.08
CA LYS A 256 0.17 2.74 -19.44
C LYS A 256 -0.99 3.59 -19.94
N ASP A 257 -0.71 4.57 -20.80
CA ASP A 257 -1.73 5.38 -21.50
C ASP A 257 -2.79 4.53 -22.22
N ASN A 258 -2.40 3.34 -22.68
CA ASN A 258 -3.31 2.32 -23.17
C ASN A 258 -3.22 1.09 -22.26
N PRO A 259 -4.12 0.93 -21.27
CA PRO A 259 -4.04 -0.13 -20.28
C PRO A 259 -4.29 -1.49 -20.94
N LEU A 260 -3.22 -2.16 -21.33
CA LEU A 260 -3.24 -3.53 -21.80
C LEU A 260 -3.08 -4.48 -20.62
N PRO A 261 -3.71 -5.68 -20.66
CA PRO A 261 -3.40 -6.73 -19.71
C PRO A 261 -1.89 -6.96 -19.64
N GLN A 262 -1.33 -6.90 -18.44
CA GLN A 262 0.07 -7.18 -18.19
C GLN A 262 0.25 -8.51 -17.47
N SER A 263 1.38 -9.16 -17.71
CA SER A 263 1.76 -10.36 -16.96
C SER A 263 2.07 -9.98 -15.51
N ILE A 264 1.51 -10.75 -14.58
CA ILE A 264 1.84 -10.69 -13.16
C ILE A 264 2.74 -11.87 -12.82
N TYR A 265 3.80 -11.61 -12.07
CA TYR A 265 4.79 -12.60 -11.68
C TYR A 265 4.74 -12.84 -10.18
N LEU A 266 4.95 -14.07 -9.73
CA LEU A 266 5.03 -14.40 -8.31
C LEU A 266 6.51 -14.53 -7.93
N ALA A 267 6.96 -13.72 -6.98
CA ALA A 267 8.21 -13.95 -6.27
C ALA A 267 7.95 -14.80 -5.03
N ARG A 268 8.90 -15.69 -4.72
CA ARG A 268 8.91 -16.52 -3.52
C ARG A 268 10.34 -16.53 -2.99
N VAL A 269 10.59 -15.81 -1.90
CA VAL A 269 11.96 -15.54 -1.43
C VAL A 269 12.17 -16.07 -0.03
N PRO A 270 13.25 -16.82 0.24
CA PRO A 270 13.54 -17.34 1.57
C PRO A 270 13.57 -16.22 2.62
N ILE A 271 12.89 -16.44 3.73
CA ILE A 271 13.06 -15.64 4.94
C ILE A 271 14.14 -16.34 5.76
N THR A 272 15.39 -15.94 5.56
CA THR A 272 16.53 -16.49 6.30
C THR A 272 16.77 -15.69 7.56
N ARG A 273 16.63 -16.34 8.73
CA ARG A 273 17.28 -15.87 9.96
C ARG A 273 18.73 -16.28 9.90
N TYR A 274 19.61 -15.41 9.41
CA TYR A 274 21.04 -15.71 9.48
C TYR A 274 21.55 -15.44 10.90
N GLN A 275 22.31 -16.38 11.44
CA GLN A 275 23.12 -16.16 12.63
C GLN A 275 24.58 -16.28 12.17
N LEU A 276 25.33 -15.19 12.21
CA LEU A 276 26.79 -15.22 12.01
C LEU A 276 27.43 -15.00 13.37
N ASN A 277 28.24 -15.95 13.80
CA ASN A 277 28.96 -15.90 15.07
C ASN A 277 28.08 -15.75 16.32
N GLY A 278 26.82 -16.19 16.27
CA GLY A 278 25.88 -16.09 17.39
C GLY A 278 25.19 -14.74 17.53
N GLU A 279 25.34 -13.85 16.55
CA GLU A 279 24.54 -12.65 16.40
C GLU A 279 23.48 -12.88 15.31
N GLU A 280 22.24 -12.50 15.60
CA GLU A 280 21.16 -12.48 14.61
C GLU A 280 21.50 -11.42 13.57
N ILE A 281 21.86 -11.86 12.37
CA ILE A 281 21.99 -10.98 11.23
C ILE A 281 20.60 -10.78 10.67
N ASP A 282 20.30 -9.50 10.47
CA ASP A 282 19.30 -8.94 9.57
C ASP A 282 18.63 -9.99 8.66
N PRO A 283 17.29 -10.13 8.70
CA PRO A 283 16.55 -10.90 7.71
C PRO A 283 16.67 -10.21 6.36
N VAL A 284 17.84 -10.32 5.74
CA VAL A 284 18.04 -10.03 4.35
C VAL A 284 17.24 -11.09 3.62
N ILE A 285 16.04 -10.68 3.20
CA ILE A 285 15.33 -11.31 2.10
C ILE A 285 16.40 -11.56 1.02
N ASP A 286 16.66 -12.82 0.67
CA ASP A 286 17.72 -13.16 -0.28
C ASP A 286 17.50 -12.43 -1.62
N TYR A 287 18.18 -11.32 -1.82
CA TYR A 287 17.94 -10.44 -2.96
C TYR A 287 18.32 -11.09 -4.29
N ASP A 288 19.24 -12.07 -4.27
CA ASP A 288 19.59 -12.84 -5.46
C ASP A 288 18.42 -13.72 -5.92
N ALA A 289 17.51 -14.11 -5.02
CA ALA A 289 16.31 -14.89 -5.35
C ALA A 289 15.27 -14.10 -6.15
N TYR A 290 15.42 -12.78 -6.30
CA TYR A 290 14.54 -11.96 -7.14
C TYR A 290 15.12 -11.61 -8.53
N ARG A 291 16.32 -12.09 -8.86
CA ARG A 291 16.94 -11.88 -10.18
C ARG A 291 16.28 -12.71 -11.28
#